data_AF-A0A1T3CTL1-F1
#
_entry.id   AF-A0A1T3CTL1-F1
#
_cell.length_a   1.000
_cell.length_b   1.000
_cell.length_c   1.000
_cell.angle_alpha   90.00
_cell.angle_beta   90.00
_cell.angle_gamma   90.00
#
_symmetry.space_group_name_H-M   'P 1'
#
loop_
_entity.id
_entity.type
_entity.pdbx_description
1 polymer ?
#
loop_
_entity_poly.entity_id
_entity_poly.type
_entity_poly.pdbx_seq_one_letter_code
_entity_poly.pdbx_strand_id
1 'polypeptide(L)'
;MESKTHPAADVSAERNERFMGHWTRARVQNTEIYSAIRQDLSKNLNIVLPLIQDETKYAFKELNIQSEWTSVNINSAMLRMIALISGRVFVGSPLSRSEEWLDASINYTRALSKVQDDYLGLGPVLSNIAAPFLSSVWRARGYMTKAQTWMRPLVAEILAAEKTMDGPSKAGVTGCFISWLLKYIPDAHKTATRVGEDQMIVSFAAIHTTSNTAAMAILDLASRPQYIGELREEVETVVAEEGEQHEDGNVYLGKAAFAKMKKLDSFIKESQRFNSLAFGMRNHALQKPQSDGDLVTPAYKLLSNATFSNGIKLPKGTRITFPHHGQQKHVNNEQVFELRKQHGSW
;
A
#
# COMPACT_ATOMS: atom_id res chain seq x y z
N MET A 1 16.56 6.54 3.95
CA MET A 1 17.01 7.94 4.10
C MET A 1 15.75 8.79 4.06
N GLU A 2 15.27 9.30 5.21
CA GLU A 2 14.14 10.22 5.23
C GLU A 2 14.57 11.46 4.45
N SER A 3 14.01 11.65 3.25
CA SER A 3 14.07 12.93 2.55
C SER A 3 13.54 13.96 3.54
N LYS A 4 14.43 14.78 4.11
CA LYS A 4 14.05 15.92 4.95
C LYS A 4 13.24 16.86 4.07
N THR A 5 11.93 16.64 4.02
CA THR A 5 10.97 17.51 3.37
C THR A 5 11.08 18.86 4.05
N HIS A 6 11.13 19.92 3.25
CA HIS A 6 11.15 21.28 3.77
C HIS A 6 9.99 21.45 4.77
N PRO A 7 10.18 22.09 5.94
CA PRO A 7 9.15 22.16 7.00
C PRO A 7 7.84 22.83 6.53
N ALA A 8 7.90 23.61 5.45
CA ALA A 8 6.74 24.20 4.80
C ALA A 8 6.01 23.28 3.82
N ALA A 9 6.49 22.09 3.51
CA ALA A 9 5.99 21.22 2.45
C ALA A 9 5.26 19.99 3.05
N ASP A 10 3.99 19.80 2.68
CA ASP A 10 3.15 18.72 3.20
C ASP A 10 2.49 17.89 2.09
N VAL A 11 2.68 16.57 2.14
CA VAL A 11 2.08 15.58 1.24
C VAL A 11 0.64 15.26 1.65
N SER A 12 0.35 15.29 2.95
CA SER A 12 -0.97 14.94 3.50
C SER A 12 -2.01 15.99 3.09
N ALA A 13 -1.65 17.28 3.19
CA ALA A 13 -2.48 18.37 2.68
C ALA A 13 -2.74 18.27 1.16
N GLU A 14 -1.73 17.91 0.37
CA GLU A 14 -1.88 17.69 -1.07
C GLU A 14 -2.84 16.54 -1.37
N ARG A 15 -2.66 15.40 -0.69
CA ARG A 15 -3.48 14.21 -0.87
C ARG A 15 -4.94 14.44 -0.48
N ASN A 16 -5.16 15.15 0.62
CA ASN A 16 -6.49 15.49 1.10
C ASN A 16 -7.23 16.43 0.13
N GLU A 17 -6.55 17.40 -0.47
CA GLU A 17 -7.15 18.26 -1.50
C GLU A 17 -7.45 17.46 -2.78
N ARG A 18 -6.52 16.60 -3.21
CA ARG A 18 -6.61 15.85 -4.46
C ARG A 18 -7.72 14.80 -4.46
N PHE A 19 -7.94 14.13 -3.32
CA PHE A 19 -9.06 13.19 -3.13
C PHE A 19 -10.33 13.84 -2.61
N MET A 20 -10.37 15.18 -2.54
CA MET A 20 -11.48 15.93 -1.96
C MET A 20 -11.90 15.33 -0.61
N GLY A 21 -10.95 15.10 0.29
CA GLY A 21 -11.12 14.31 1.51
C GLY A 21 -12.22 14.83 2.44
N HIS A 22 -12.57 16.11 2.35
CA HIS A 22 -13.75 16.65 3.04
C HIS A 22 -15.07 16.11 2.48
N TRP A 23 -15.16 15.90 1.18
CA TRP A 23 -16.32 15.33 0.51
C TRP A 23 -16.31 13.81 0.57
N THR A 24 -15.19 13.15 0.27
CA THR A 24 -15.10 11.69 0.17
C THR A 24 -14.96 10.98 1.51
N ARG A 25 -14.69 11.71 2.60
CA ARG A 25 -14.24 11.19 3.91
C ARG A 25 -12.88 10.51 3.87
N ALA A 26 -12.15 10.61 2.75
CA ALA A 26 -10.78 10.15 2.60
C ALA A 26 -9.78 11.13 3.22
N ARG A 27 -9.95 11.50 4.50
CA ARG A 27 -9.05 12.45 5.15
C ARG A 27 -7.74 11.75 5.50
N VAL A 28 -6.64 12.24 4.94
CA VAL A 28 -5.31 11.71 5.18
C VAL A 28 -4.67 12.53 6.29
N GLN A 29 -5.01 12.24 7.53
CA GLN A 29 -4.35 12.80 8.72
C GLN A 29 -4.20 11.66 9.74
N ASN A 30 -3.37 10.69 9.40
CA ASN A 30 -3.38 9.41 10.10
C ASN A 30 -1.97 9.06 10.60
N THR A 31 -1.45 9.91 11.47
CA THR A 31 -0.25 9.65 12.28
C THR A 31 -0.36 8.35 13.08
N GLU A 32 -1.59 7.97 13.42
CA GLU A 32 -1.94 6.78 14.20
C GLU A 32 -1.74 5.51 13.36
N ILE A 33 -2.19 5.49 12.10
CA ILE A 33 -1.95 4.37 11.17
C ILE A 33 -0.44 4.15 11.00
N TYR A 34 0.31 5.22 10.79
CA TYR A 34 1.76 5.13 10.65
C TYR A 34 2.41 4.57 11.91
N SER A 35 1.95 5.00 13.09
CA SER A 35 2.43 4.52 14.37
C SER A 35 2.13 3.03 14.55
N ALA A 36 0.91 2.58 14.31
CA ALA A 36 0.53 1.17 14.39
C ALA A 36 1.35 0.28 13.44
N ILE A 37 1.61 0.75 12.21
CA ILE A 37 2.43 0.02 11.22
C ILE A 37 3.91 -0.06 11.68
N ARG A 38 4.51 1.08 12.03
CA ARG A 38 5.95 1.17 12.32
C ARG A 38 6.28 0.56 13.68
N GLN A 39 5.41 0.71 14.67
CA GLN A 39 5.69 0.33 16.05
C GLN A 39 5.18 -1.05 16.42
N ASP A 40 4.02 -1.49 15.90
CA ASP A 40 3.43 -2.77 16.28
C ASP A 40 3.53 -3.79 15.15
N LEU A 41 3.04 -3.49 13.95
CA LEU A 41 3.08 -4.45 12.83
C LEU A 41 4.52 -4.88 12.50
N SER A 42 5.45 -3.93 12.42
CA SER A 42 6.86 -4.19 12.09
C SER A 42 7.58 -5.01 13.18
N LYS A 43 7.20 -4.85 14.46
CA LYS A 43 7.78 -5.60 15.58
C LYS A 43 7.19 -7.01 15.70
N ASN A 44 5.93 -7.18 15.33
CA ASN A 44 5.21 -8.43 15.41
C ASN A 44 5.25 -9.25 14.10
N LEU A 45 6.20 -8.96 13.19
CA LEU A 45 6.32 -9.67 11.91
C LEU A 45 6.41 -11.19 12.06
N ASN A 46 7.10 -11.70 13.09
CA ASN A 46 7.20 -13.15 13.32
C ASN A 46 5.83 -13.82 13.52
N ILE A 47 4.85 -13.08 14.03
CA ILE A 47 3.48 -13.58 14.27
C ILE A 47 2.60 -13.39 13.03
N VAL A 48 2.88 -12.35 12.24
CA VAL A 48 2.11 -12.01 11.03
C VAL A 48 2.55 -12.85 9.82
N LEU A 49 3.83 -13.22 9.73
CA LEU A 49 4.40 -13.97 8.61
C LEU A 49 3.71 -15.33 8.37
N PRO A 50 3.38 -16.14 9.39
CA PRO A 50 2.61 -17.37 9.19
C PRO A 50 1.22 -17.08 8.58
N LEU A 51 0.53 -16.02 9.03
CA LEU A 51 -0.78 -15.64 8.50
C LEU A 51 -0.69 -15.24 7.02
N ILE A 52 0.36 -14.49 6.65
CA ILE A 52 0.61 -14.09 5.25
C ILE A 52 0.87 -15.34 4.39
N GLN A 53 1.67 -16.28 4.88
CA GLN A 53 2.01 -17.49 4.13
C GLN A 53 0.81 -18.42 3.94
N ASP A 54 -0.01 -18.60 4.98
CA ASP A 54 -1.26 -19.35 4.89
C ASP A 54 -2.23 -18.71 3.89
N GLU A 55 -2.45 -17.39 4.01
CA GLU A 55 -3.35 -16.67 3.11
C GLU A 55 -2.83 -16.63 1.67
N THR A 56 -1.51 -16.61 1.47
CA THR A 56 -0.90 -16.71 0.14
C THR A 56 -1.25 -18.03 -0.53
N LYS A 57 -1.18 -19.15 0.21
CA LYS A 57 -1.59 -20.48 -0.31
C LYS A 57 -3.07 -20.52 -0.65
N TYR A 58 -3.91 -19.95 0.22
CA TYR A 58 -5.34 -19.82 -0.06
C TYR A 58 -5.60 -19.00 -1.34
N ALA A 59 -4.94 -17.85 -1.48
CA ALA A 59 -5.08 -16.98 -2.64
C ALA A 59 -4.65 -17.67 -3.95
N PHE A 60 -3.56 -18.45 -3.94
CA PHE A 60 -3.16 -19.25 -5.10
C PHE A 60 -4.19 -20.30 -5.48
N LYS A 61 -4.82 -20.98 -4.49
CA LYS A 61 -5.92 -21.93 -4.76
C LYS A 61 -7.12 -21.22 -5.36
N GLU A 62 -7.44 -20.03 -4.89
CA GLU A 62 -8.59 -19.26 -5.37
C GLU A 62 -8.44 -18.77 -6.82
N LEU A 63 -7.21 -18.47 -7.26
CA LEU A 63 -6.94 -18.14 -8.65
C LEU A 63 -7.18 -19.31 -9.61
N ASN A 64 -7.36 -20.53 -9.10
CA ASN A 64 -7.66 -21.73 -9.88
C ASN A 64 -6.68 -21.95 -11.06
N ILE A 65 -5.40 -21.65 -10.84
CA ILE A 65 -4.35 -21.89 -11.83
C ILE A 65 -4.14 -23.40 -11.92
N GLN A 66 -4.49 -23.99 -13.07
CA GLN A 66 -4.36 -25.43 -13.30
C GLN A 66 -2.91 -25.82 -13.61
N SER A 67 -2.62 -27.12 -13.59
CA SER A 67 -1.30 -27.66 -13.97
C SER A 67 -0.98 -27.46 -15.46
N GLU A 68 -2.00 -27.27 -16.30
CA GLU A 68 -1.83 -26.94 -17.71
C GLU A 68 -1.63 -25.44 -17.93
N TRP A 69 -0.94 -25.08 -19.03
CA TRP A 69 -0.68 -23.69 -19.36
C TRP A 69 -1.99 -22.90 -19.43
N THR A 70 -2.08 -21.82 -18.65
CA THR A 70 -3.28 -20.99 -18.54
C THR A 70 -2.88 -19.52 -18.68
N SER A 71 -3.61 -18.77 -19.52
CA SER A 71 -3.43 -17.33 -19.64
C SER A 71 -4.08 -16.62 -18.45
N VAL A 72 -3.35 -15.70 -17.81
CA VAL A 72 -3.81 -14.98 -16.62
C VAL A 72 -3.59 -13.47 -16.80
N ASN A 73 -4.61 -12.68 -16.46
CA ASN A 73 -4.43 -11.24 -16.32
C ASN A 73 -3.68 -10.95 -15.02
N ILE A 74 -2.37 -10.68 -15.12
CA ILE A 74 -1.49 -10.56 -13.95
C ILE A 74 -1.92 -9.42 -13.01
N ASN A 75 -2.42 -8.31 -13.55
CA ASN A 75 -2.86 -7.17 -12.75
C ASN A 75 -4.06 -7.55 -11.87
N SER A 76 -5.07 -8.19 -12.46
CA SER A 76 -6.29 -8.62 -11.76
C SER A 76 -5.99 -9.72 -10.74
N ALA A 77 -5.12 -10.68 -11.10
CA ALA A 77 -4.69 -11.74 -10.21
C ALA A 77 -3.92 -11.19 -9.01
N MET A 78 -2.93 -10.32 -9.22
CA MET A 78 -2.15 -9.71 -8.14
C MET A 78 -3.00 -8.81 -7.25
N LEU A 79 -3.92 -8.02 -7.80
CA LEU A 79 -4.85 -7.21 -6.99
C LEU A 79 -5.66 -8.07 -6.02
N ARG A 80 -6.22 -9.18 -6.52
CA ARG A 80 -7.05 -10.07 -5.70
C ARG A 80 -6.22 -10.80 -4.65
N MET A 81 -5.07 -11.38 -5.03
CA MET A 81 -4.18 -12.04 -4.09
C MET A 81 -3.73 -11.12 -2.96
N ILE A 82 -3.25 -9.92 -3.30
CA ILE A 82 -2.78 -8.97 -2.29
C ILE A 82 -3.94 -8.43 -1.43
N ALA A 83 -5.16 -8.30 -1.97
CA ALA A 83 -6.33 -7.92 -1.18
C ALA A 83 -6.68 -8.97 -0.11
N LEU A 84 -6.61 -10.26 -0.43
CA LEU A 84 -6.79 -11.35 0.54
C LEU A 84 -5.72 -11.32 1.62
N ILE A 85 -4.45 -11.28 1.20
CA ILE A 85 -3.29 -11.31 2.10
C ILE A 85 -3.30 -10.09 3.03
N SER A 86 -3.49 -8.88 2.49
CA SER A 86 -3.54 -7.64 3.28
C SER A 86 -4.76 -7.62 4.19
N GLY A 87 -5.92 -8.07 3.69
CA GLY A 87 -7.16 -8.18 4.46
C GLY A 87 -6.99 -9.10 5.67
N ARG A 88 -6.29 -10.23 5.50
CA ARG A 88 -6.03 -11.19 6.59
C ARG A 88 -5.27 -10.54 7.74
N VAL A 89 -4.34 -9.64 7.45
CA VAL A 89 -3.57 -8.90 8.46
C VAL A 89 -4.38 -7.76 9.07
N PHE A 90 -5.11 -6.99 8.25
CA PHE A 90 -5.74 -5.75 8.69
C PHE A 90 -7.09 -5.95 9.38
N VAL A 91 -7.95 -6.80 8.84
CA VAL A 91 -9.30 -7.05 9.36
C VAL A 91 -9.50 -8.46 9.89
N GLY A 92 -8.66 -9.41 9.45
CA GLY A 92 -8.76 -10.81 9.86
C GLY A 92 -9.86 -11.59 9.13
N SER A 93 -9.94 -12.88 9.43
CA SER A 93 -10.91 -13.82 8.88
C SER A 93 -12.16 -13.88 9.77
N PRO A 94 -13.39 -14.07 9.24
CA PRO A 94 -13.73 -14.35 7.83
C PRO A 94 -13.88 -13.11 6.94
N LEU A 95 -13.89 -11.90 7.51
CA LEU A 95 -14.18 -10.68 6.76
C LEU A 95 -13.23 -10.46 5.57
N SER A 96 -11.94 -10.76 5.74
CA SER A 96 -10.92 -10.62 4.69
C SER A 96 -11.23 -11.41 3.41
N ARG A 97 -11.97 -12.51 3.52
CA ARG A 97 -12.35 -13.40 2.40
C ARG A 97 -13.74 -13.09 1.85
N SER A 98 -14.46 -12.13 2.41
CA SER A 98 -15.77 -11.75 1.88
C SER A 98 -15.63 -10.98 0.58
N GLU A 99 -16.42 -11.35 -0.44
CA GLU A 99 -16.41 -10.64 -1.74
C GLU A 99 -16.73 -9.16 -1.59
N GLU A 100 -17.59 -8.80 -0.62
CA GLU A 100 -17.94 -7.40 -0.38
C GLU A 100 -16.74 -6.58 0.11
N TRP A 101 -15.91 -7.15 0.99
CA TRP A 101 -14.67 -6.53 1.46
C TRP A 101 -13.62 -6.45 0.34
N LEU A 102 -13.45 -7.53 -0.42
CA LEU A 102 -12.50 -7.58 -1.53
C LEU A 102 -12.88 -6.55 -2.61
N ASP A 103 -14.15 -6.50 -3.01
CA ASP A 103 -14.66 -5.49 -3.94
C ASP A 103 -14.41 -4.08 -3.41
N ALA A 104 -14.79 -3.81 -2.15
CA ALA A 104 -14.62 -2.50 -1.56
C ALA A 104 -13.15 -2.06 -1.49
N SER A 105 -12.27 -2.92 -0.98
CA SER A 105 -10.85 -2.59 -0.81
C SER A 105 -10.09 -2.42 -2.14
N ILE A 106 -10.50 -3.14 -3.20
CA ILE A 106 -9.92 -3.01 -4.54
C ILE A 106 -10.51 -1.79 -5.27
N ASN A 107 -11.83 -1.63 -5.29
CA ASN A 107 -12.52 -0.64 -6.12
C ASN A 107 -12.68 0.74 -5.47
N TYR A 108 -12.42 0.87 -4.17
CA TYR A 108 -12.38 2.17 -3.51
C TYR A 108 -11.40 3.14 -4.19
N THR A 109 -10.24 2.65 -4.65
CA THR A 109 -9.28 3.42 -5.44
C THR A 109 -9.88 4.00 -6.71
N ARG A 110 -10.63 3.18 -7.45
CA ARG A 110 -11.28 3.62 -8.70
C ARG A 110 -12.33 4.69 -8.42
N ALA A 111 -13.04 4.58 -7.30
CA ALA A 111 -13.97 5.62 -6.86
C ALA A 111 -13.22 6.94 -6.55
N LEU A 112 -12.09 6.88 -5.85
CA LEU A 112 -11.27 8.07 -5.57
C LEU A 112 -10.67 8.70 -6.83
N SER A 113 -10.13 7.89 -7.75
CA SER A 113 -9.63 8.38 -9.04
C SER A 113 -10.73 9.06 -9.84
N LYS A 114 -11.95 8.50 -9.85
CA LYS A 114 -13.07 9.12 -10.54
C LYS A 114 -13.49 10.46 -9.91
N VAL A 115 -13.44 10.57 -8.57
CA VAL A 115 -13.68 11.86 -7.88
C VAL A 115 -12.63 12.89 -8.32
N GLN A 116 -11.37 12.47 -8.42
CA GLN A 116 -10.30 13.34 -8.89
C GLN A 116 -10.52 13.79 -10.34
N ASP A 117 -10.92 12.88 -11.24
CA ASP A 117 -11.20 13.22 -12.64
C ASP A 117 -12.38 14.20 -12.75
N ASP A 118 -13.45 14.00 -11.95
CA ASP A 118 -14.60 14.91 -11.91
C ASP A 118 -14.21 16.31 -11.38
N TYR A 119 -13.36 16.34 -10.35
CA TYR A 119 -12.80 17.59 -9.84
C TYR A 119 -12.01 18.34 -10.93
N LEU A 120 -11.17 17.62 -11.68
CA LEU A 120 -10.37 18.19 -12.76
C LEU A 120 -11.24 18.69 -13.92
N GLY A 121 -12.30 17.95 -14.29
CA GLY A 121 -13.21 18.33 -15.36
C GLY A 121 -14.04 19.57 -15.05
N LEU A 122 -14.42 19.78 -13.79
CA LEU A 122 -15.27 20.90 -13.36
C LEU A 122 -14.47 22.13 -12.92
N GLY A 123 -13.21 21.95 -12.54
CA GLY A 123 -12.37 23.01 -11.97
C GLY A 123 -12.75 23.40 -10.53
N PRO A 124 -11.91 24.18 -9.83
CA PRO A 124 -11.94 24.29 -8.36
C PRO A 124 -13.23 24.90 -7.76
N VAL A 125 -13.88 25.79 -8.51
CA VAL A 125 -15.06 26.52 -8.06
C VAL A 125 -16.31 25.66 -8.22
N LEU A 126 -16.55 25.15 -9.42
CA LEU A 126 -17.72 24.32 -9.71
C LEU A 126 -17.62 22.96 -9.00
N SER A 127 -16.43 22.41 -8.83
CA SER A 127 -16.24 21.13 -8.14
C SER A 127 -16.76 21.16 -6.70
N ASN A 128 -16.60 22.27 -5.98
CA ASN A 128 -17.08 22.37 -4.60
C ASN A 128 -18.61 22.45 -4.51
N ILE A 129 -19.26 23.05 -5.51
CA ILE A 129 -20.71 23.15 -5.59
C ILE A 129 -21.32 21.83 -6.06
N ALA A 130 -20.69 21.18 -7.05
CA ALA A 130 -21.18 19.94 -7.65
C ALA A 130 -20.87 18.70 -6.81
N ALA A 131 -19.83 18.72 -5.97
CA ALA A 131 -19.38 17.54 -5.21
C ALA A 131 -20.46 16.79 -4.41
N PRO A 132 -21.42 17.45 -3.72
CA PRO A 132 -22.53 16.76 -3.07
C PRO A 132 -23.44 15.97 -4.02
N PHE A 133 -23.44 16.28 -5.32
CA PHE A 133 -24.29 15.68 -6.34
C PHE A 133 -23.54 14.68 -7.24
N LEU A 134 -22.21 14.63 -7.14
CA LEU A 134 -21.41 13.71 -7.94
C LEU A 134 -21.55 12.26 -7.46
N SER A 135 -21.97 11.37 -8.37
CA SER A 135 -22.10 9.94 -8.10
C SER A 135 -20.78 9.28 -7.66
N SER A 136 -19.63 9.83 -8.09
CA SER A 136 -18.30 9.39 -7.68
C SER A 136 -18.05 9.63 -6.19
N VAL A 137 -18.45 10.79 -5.66
CA VAL A 137 -18.36 11.12 -4.22
C VAL A 137 -19.27 10.20 -3.41
N TRP A 138 -20.51 9.98 -3.87
CA TRP A 138 -21.44 9.05 -3.21
C TRP A 138 -20.92 7.61 -3.19
N ARG A 139 -20.27 7.15 -4.27
CA ARG A 139 -19.66 5.83 -4.33
C ARG A 139 -18.51 5.69 -3.34
N ALA A 140 -17.60 6.66 -3.28
CA ALA A 140 -16.52 6.69 -2.30
C ALA A 140 -17.05 6.68 -0.86
N ARG A 141 -18.08 7.50 -0.57
CA ARG A 141 -18.78 7.49 0.73
C ARG A 141 -19.45 6.15 1.03
N GLY A 142 -20.02 5.50 0.03
CA GLY A 142 -20.66 4.19 0.17
C GLY A 142 -19.69 3.14 0.69
N TYR A 143 -18.47 3.09 0.15
CA TYR A 143 -17.42 2.21 0.65
C TYR A 143 -17.02 2.53 2.10
N MET A 144 -16.90 3.82 2.44
CA MET A 144 -16.62 4.25 3.82
C MET A 144 -17.73 3.85 4.81
N THR A 145 -19.00 3.99 4.42
CA THR A 145 -20.13 3.56 5.23
C THR A 145 -20.15 2.04 5.43
N LYS A 146 -19.85 1.26 4.38
CA LYS A 146 -19.71 -0.21 4.52
C LYS A 146 -18.58 -0.57 5.48
N ALA A 147 -17.42 0.06 5.34
CA ALA A 147 -16.28 -0.14 6.24
C ALA A 147 -16.65 0.15 7.70
N GLN A 148 -17.35 1.25 7.97
CA GLN A 148 -17.87 1.53 9.31
C GLN A 148 -18.77 0.40 9.82
N THR A 149 -19.69 -0.10 9.00
CA THR A 149 -20.61 -1.18 9.41
C THR A 149 -19.86 -2.46 9.77
N TRP A 150 -18.87 -2.86 8.98
CA TRP A 150 -18.04 -4.03 9.29
C TRP A 150 -17.16 -3.84 10.53
N MET A 151 -16.66 -2.62 10.75
CA MET A 151 -15.82 -2.32 11.91
C MET A 151 -16.60 -2.23 13.22
N ARG A 152 -17.92 -1.99 13.19
CA ARG A 152 -18.76 -1.93 14.41
C ARG A 152 -18.60 -3.15 15.32
N PRO A 153 -18.85 -4.39 14.86
CA PRO A 153 -18.70 -5.57 15.71
C PRO A 153 -17.25 -5.76 16.18
N LEU A 154 -16.26 -5.61 15.28
CA LEU A 154 -14.85 -5.83 15.60
C LEU A 154 -14.32 -4.84 16.65
N VAL A 155 -14.65 -3.56 16.50
CA VAL A 155 -14.24 -2.52 17.46
C VAL A 155 -14.95 -2.71 18.79
N ALA A 156 -16.24 -3.07 18.79
CA ALA A 156 -16.97 -3.32 20.03
C ALA A 156 -16.38 -4.49 20.82
N GLU A 157 -16.03 -5.58 20.14
CA GLU A 157 -15.40 -6.76 20.75
C GLU A 157 -14.03 -6.42 21.37
N ILE A 158 -13.17 -5.74 20.64
CA ILE A 158 -11.82 -5.36 21.12
C ILE A 158 -11.92 -4.43 22.34
N LEU A 159 -12.78 -3.41 22.28
CA LEU A 159 -12.97 -2.48 23.40
C LEU A 159 -13.63 -3.13 24.62
N ALA A 160 -14.43 -4.18 24.43
CA ALA A 160 -14.98 -4.95 25.53
C ALA A 160 -13.89 -5.80 26.22
N ALA A 161 -13.04 -6.46 25.43
CA ALA A 161 -11.92 -7.27 25.94
C ALA A 161 -10.86 -6.42 26.69
N GLU A 162 -10.61 -5.17 26.26
CA GLU A 162 -9.73 -4.24 26.99
C GLU A 162 -10.25 -3.95 28.41
N LYS A 163 -11.57 -3.95 28.63
CA LYS A 163 -12.18 -3.67 29.93
C LYS A 163 -12.16 -4.86 30.88
N THR A 164 -12.07 -6.09 30.37
CA THR A 164 -12.08 -7.32 31.17
C THR A 164 -10.69 -7.77 31.64
N MET A 165 -9.65 -6.94 31.45
CA MET A 165 -8.25 -7.24 31.81
C MET A 165 -7.60 -8.42 31.07
N ASP A 166 -8.22 -8.97 30.03
CA ASP A 166 -7.61 -10.01 29.16
C ASP A 166 -6.53 -9.47 28.21
N GLY A 167 -6.28 -8.15 28.26
CA GLY A 167 -5.28 -7.46 27.43
C GLY A 167 -5.70 -7.31 25.96
N PRO A 168 -4.98 -6.51 25.17
CA PRO A 168 -5.26 -6.36 23.75
C PRO A 168 -5.11 -7.72 23.05
N SER A 169 -6.02 -7.99 22.11
CA SER A 169 -6.09 -9.24 21.34
C SER A 169 -4.68 -9.71 20.91
N LYS A 170 -4.31 -10.94 21.28
CA LYS A 170 -2.99 -11.52 20.98
C LYS A 170 -2.73 -11.45 19.48
N ALA A 171 -1.49 -11.19 19.10
CA ALA A 171 -1.11 -11.20 17.69
C ALA A 171 -1.45 -12.56 17.06
N GLY A 172 -2.09 -12.54 15.88
CA GLY A 172 -2.66 -13.75 15.26
C GLY A 172 -4.19 -13.88 15.35
N VAL A 173 -4.83 -13.09 16.21
CA VAL A 173 -6.30 -13.07 16.36
C VAL A 173 -6.94 -12.06 15.40
N THR A 174 -8.17 -12.33 14.96
CA THR A 174 -8.98 -11.41 14.15
C THR A 174 -9.04 -10.02 14.82
N GLY A 175 -8.81 -8.97 14.03
CA GLY A 175 -8.75 -7.60 14.54
C GLY A 175 -7.47 -7.20 15.26
N CYS A 176 -6.38 -7.98 15.18
CA CYS A 176 -5.09 -7.61 15.78
C CYS A 176 -4.54 -6.27 15.29
N PHE A 177 -4.60 -5.97 13.99
CA PHE A 177 -4.19 -4.65 13.52
C PHE A 177 -5.15 -3.53 13.98
N ILE A 178 -6.44 -3.86 14.17
CA ILE A 178 -7.43 -2.92 14.73
C ILE A 178 -7.09 -2.58 16.20
N SER A 179 -6.68 -3.57 17.01
CA SER A 179 -6.27 -3.30 18.39
C SER A 179 -5.01 -2.43 18.46
N TRP A 180 -4.02 -2.67 17.59
CA TRP A 180 -2.85 -1.80 17.47
C TRP A 180 -3.22 -0.38 17.04
N LEU A 181 -4.16 -0.24 16.10
CA LEU A 181 -4.63 1.07 15.66
C LEU A 181 -5.33 1.83 16.80
N LEU A 182 -6.23 1.15 17.54
CA LEU A 182 -6.98 1.74 18.65
C LEU A 182 -6.06 2.29 19.75
N LYS A 183 -4.90 1.69 20.00
CA LYS A 183 -3.90 2.18 20.98
C LYS A 183 -3.42 3.61 20.72
N TYR A 184 -3.39 4.03 19.46
CA TYR A 184 -2.93 5.38 19.08
C TYR A 184 -4.08 6.35 18.85
N ILE A 185 -5.33 5.87 18.76
CA ILE A 185 -6.50 6.72 18.61
C ILE A 185 -6.90 7.25 20.00
N PRO A 186 -7.06 8.59 20.18
CA PRO A 186 -7.57 9.16 21.41
C PRO A 186 -8.93 8.57 21.78
N ASP A 187 -9.20 8.35 23.07
CA ASP A 187 -10.43 7.65 23.52
C ASP A 187 -11.72 8.27 22.98
N ALA A 188 -11.78 9.60 22.88
CA ALA A 188 -12.92 10.33 22.31
C ALA A 188 -13.20 9.99 20.82
N HIS A 189 -12.24 9.39 20.12
CA HIS A 189 -12.28 9.08 18.69
C HIS A 189 -12.22 7.58 18.39
N LYS A 190 -12.17 6.71 19.41
CA LYS A 190 -12.23 5.24 19.28
C LYS A 190 -13.63 4.78 18.83
N THR A 191 -13.97 5.09 17.59
CA THR A 191 -15.26 4.82 16.98
C THR A 191 -15.11 3.91 15.77
N ALA A 192 -16.12 3.08 15.52
CA ALA A 192 -16.16 2.23 14.32
C ALA A 192 -16.09 3.03 13.02
N THR A 193 -16.58 4.28 13.03
CA THR A 193 -16.46 5.19 11.88
C THR A 193 -15.02 5.50 11.57
N ARG A 194 -14.27 5.99 12.57
CA ARG A 194 -12.86 6.34 12.40
C ARG A 194 -12.03 5.14 12.00
N VAL A 195 -12.21 4.01 12.69
CA VAL A 195 -11.50 2.77 12.37
C VAL A 195 -11.85 2.30 10.96
N GLY A 196 -13.12 2.36 10.54
CA GLY A 196 -13.53 1.98 9.19
C GLY A 196 -12.88 2.83 8.10
N GLU A 197 -12.81 4.15 8.31
CA GLU A 197 -12.12 5.08 7.40
C GLU A 197 -10.62 4.76 7.32
N ASP A 198 -9.98 4.54 8.47
CA ASP A 198 -8.55 4.21 8.56
C ASP A 198 -8.24 2.86 7.89
N GLN A 199 -9.09 1.85 8.09
CA GLN A 199 -8.99 0.53 7.47
C GLN A 199 -9.09 0.60 5.95
N MET A 200 -10.01 1.42 5.42
CA MET A 200 -10.16 1.57 3.97
C MET A 200 -8.94 2.28 3.36
N ILE A 201 -8.40 3.30 4.04
CA ILE A 201 -7.21 4.03 3.60
C ILE A 201 -5.96 3.13 3.60
N VAL A 202 -5.71 2.38 4.68
CA VAL A 202 -4.54 1.51 4.77
C VAL A 202 -4.63 0.33 3.79
N SER A 203 -5.82 -0.25 3.63
CA SER A 203 -6.06 -1.34 2.67
C SER A 203 -5.80 -0.88 1.24
N PHE A 204 -6.36 0.28 0.86
CA PHE A 204 -6.05 0.91 -0.42
C PHE A 204 -4.54 1.06 -0.66
N ALA A 205 -3.83 1.67 0.30
CA ALA A 205 -2.42 1.97 0.16
C ALA A 205 -1.56 0.70 0.01
N ALA A 206 -1.86 -0.34 0.80
CA ALA A 206 -1.14 -1.61 0.77
C ALA A 206 -1.41 -2.42 -0.50
N ILE A 207 -2.67 -2.49 -0.93
CA ILE A 207 -3.09 -3.36 -2.04
C ILE A 207 -2.50 -2.90 -3.36
N HIS A 208 -2.64 -1.62 -3.71
CA HIS A 208 -2.27 -1.12 -5.03
C HIS A 208 -0.76 -1.03 -5.23
N THR A 209 -0.01 -0.64 -4.20
CA THR A 209 1.46 -0.56 -4.28
C THR A 209 2.10 -1.93 -4.42
N THR A 210 1.66 -2.88 -3.60
CA THR A 210 2.24 -4.23 -3.55
C THR A 210 1.83 -5.05 -4.78
N SER A 211 0.56 -4.99 -5.19
CA SER A 211 0.11 -5.70 -6.40
C SER A 211 0.80 -5.19 -7.66
N ASN A 212 0.99 -3.88 -7.81
CA ASN A 212 1.71 -3.34 -8.96
C ASN A 212 3.20 -3.72 -8.92
N THR A 213 3.84 -3.67 -7.74
CA THR A 213 5.23 -4.17 -7.58
C THR A 213 5.35 -5.62 -8.02
N ALA A 214 4.47 -6.49 -7.51
CA ALA A 214 4.50 -7.91 -7.82
C ALA A 214 4.23 -8.18 -9.31
N ALA A 215 3.23 -7.51 -9.89
CA ALA A 215 2.90 -7.64 -11.30
C ALA A 215 4.06 -7.22 -12.20
N MET A 216 4.69 -6.06 -11.91
CA MET A 216 5.83 -5.57 -12.69
C MET A 216 7.05 -6.48 -12.53
N ALA A 217 7.35 -6.98 -11.32
CA ALA A 217 8.44 -7.92 -11.11
C ALA A 217 8.23 -9.22 -11.88
N ILE A 218 7.01 -9.76 -11.92
CA ILE A 218 6.69 -10.97 -12.69
C ILE A 218 6.85 -10.73 -14.20
N LEU A 219 6.37 -9.59 -14.71
CA LEU A 219 6.53 -9.22 -16.12
C LEU A 219 8.01 -9.00 -16.49
N ASP A 220 8.77 -8.34 -15.62
CA ASP A 220 10.21 -8.16 -15.81
C ASP A 220 10.93 -9.50 -15.85
N LEU A 221 10.56 -10.43 -14.98
CA LEU A 221 11.16 -11.76 -14.92
C LEU A 221 10.82 -12.57 -16.17
N ALA A 222 9.58 -12.48 -16.66
CA ALA A 222 9.16 -13.12 -17.91
C ALA A 222 9.92 -12.59 -19.13
N SER A 223 10.26 -11.29 -19.15
CA SER A 223 11.08 -10.68 -20.20
C SER A 223 12.58 -10.93 -20.07
N ARG A 224 13.05 -11.40 -18.90
CA ARG A 224 14.47 -11.61 -18.57
C ARG A 224 14.70 -12.99 -17.95
N PRO A 225 14.45 -14.08 -18.71
CA PRO A 225 14.49 -15.43 -18.19
C PRO A 225 15.86 -15.86 -17.65
N GLN A 226 16.95 -15.18 -18.03
CA GLN A 226 18.30 -15.45 -17.52
C GLN A 226 18.42 -15.35 -16.00
N TYR A 227 17.56 -14.57 -15.33
CA TYR A 227 17.55 -14.47 -13.86
C TYR A 227 16.75 -15.57 -13.17
N ILE A 228 15.87 -16.30 -13.88
CA ILE A 228 14.96 -17.28 -13.26
C ILE A 228 15.72 -18.40 -12.54
N GLY A 229 16.75 -18.96 -13.19
CA GLY A 229 17.53 -20.06 -12.63
C GLY A 229 18.21 -19.67 -11.32
N GLU A 230 18.91 -18.53 -11.32
CA GLU A 230 19.65 -18.03 -10.16
C GLU A 230 18.73 -17.67 -8.99
N LEU A 231 17.57 -17.07 -9.27
CA LEU A 231 16.59 -16.73 -8.23
C LEU A 231 15.91 -17.97 -7.64
N ARG A 232 15.63 -18.98 -8.46
CA ARG A 232 15.08 -20.26 -7.97
C ARG A 232 16.06 -20.99 -7.08
N GLU A 233 17.33 -21.08 -7.51
CA GLU A 233 18.39 -21.70 -6.72
C GLU A 233 18.54 -21.03 -5.35
N GLU A 234 18.52 -19.69 -5.28
CA GLU A 234 18.55 -18.95 -4.01
C GLU A 234 17.34 -19.30 -3.13
N VAL A 235 16.13 -19.27 -3.68
CA VAL A 235 14.91 -19.56 -2.92
C VAL A 235 14.89 -21.01 -2.42
N GLU A 236 15.21 -21.97 -3.27
CA GLU A 236 15.26 -23.40 -2.93
C GLU A 236 16.31 -23.68 -1.84
N THR A 237 17.49 -23.06 -1.94
CA THR A 237 18.55 -23.18 -0.93
C THR A 237 18.08 -22.62 0.41
N VAL A 238 17.52 -21.41 0.43
CA VAL A 238 17.03 -20.79 1.67
C VAL A 238 15.88 -21.59 2.29
N VAL A 239 14.97 -22.12 1.47
CA VAL A 239 13.87 -22.99 1.94
C VAL A 239 14.41 -24.29 2.54
N ALA A 240 15.46 -24.87 1.97
CA ALA A 240 16.08 -26.09 2.52
C ALA A 240 16.83 -25.83 3.84
N GLU A 241 17.46 -24.67 3.99
CA GLU A 241 18.21 -24.30 5.21
C GLU A 241 17.33 -23.81 6.36
N GLU A 242 16.33 -22.99 6.07
CA GLU A 242 15.56 -22.22 7.06
C GLU A 242 14.07 -22.59 7.10
N GLY A 243 13.64 -23.52 6.25
CA GLY A 243 12.26 -23.97 6.19
C GLY A 243 11.88 -24.77 7.42
N GLU A 244 10.89 -24.30 8.16
CA GLU A 244 10.34 -25.02 9.30
C GLU A 244 9.09 -25.78 8.86
N GLN A 245 9.10 -27.11 9.04
CA GLN A 245 7.89 -27.92 8.84
C GLN A 245 6.93 -27.69 10.01
N HIS A 246 5.71 -27.30 9.68
CA HIS A 246 4.61 -27.17 10.62
C HIS A 246 3.73 -28.42 10.64
N GLU A 247 2.93 -28.55 11.69
CA GLU A 247 2.03 -29.69 11.94
C GLU A 247 0.99 -29.92 10.82
N ASP A 248 0.68 -28.87 10.05
CA ASP A 248 -0.21 -28.90 8.89
C ASP A 248 0.48 -29.46 7.61
N GLY A 249 1.72 -29.94 7.72
CA GLY A 249 2.52 -30.48 6.62
C GLY A 249 3.11 -29.41 5.70
N ASN A 250 2.96 -28.14 6.06
CA ASN A 250 3.47 -27.01 5.29
C ASN A 250 4.85 -26.58 5.76
N VAL A 251 5.65 -26.06 4.82
CA VAL A 251 6.88 -25.32 5.15
C VAL A 251 6.53 -23.85 5.35
N TYR A 252 7.03 -23.28 6.44
CA TYR A 252 6.95 -21.85 6.74
C TYR A 252 8.35 -21.24 6.85
N LEU A 253 8.46 -20.01 6.37
CA LEU A 253 9.67 -19.22 6.42
C LEU A 253 9.57 -18.12 7.48
N GLY A 254 10.54 -18.09 8.38
CA GLY A 254 10.72 -17.01 9.34
C GLY A 254 11.32 -15.75 8.72
N LYS A 255 11.41 -14.68 9.51
CA LYS A 255 11.98 -13.40 9.08
C LYS A 255 13.45 -13.52 8.62
N ALA A 256 14.22 -14.41 9.23
CA ALA A 256 15.62 -14.63 8.90
C ALA A 256 15.79 -15.20 7.47
N ALA A 257 14.93 -16.13 7.07
CA ALA A 257 14.91 -16.70 5.72
C ALA A 257 14.74 -15.61 4.64
N PHE A 258 13.75 -14.72 4.80
CA PHE A 258 13.55 -13.61 3.86
C PHE A 258 14.75 -12.65 3.77
N ALA A 259 15.49 -12.47 4.86
CA ALA A 259 16.70 -11.64 4.85
C ALA A 259 17.88 -12.30 4.10
N LYS A 260 17.87 -13.62 3.92
CA LYS A 260 18.87 -14.36 3.14
C LYS A 260 18.61 -14.33 1.62
N MET A 261 17.38 -14.04 1.18
CA MET A 261 17.00 -13.97 -0.24
C MET A 261 17.45 -12.65 -0.91
N LYS A 262 18.77 -12.41 -0.92
CA LYS A 262 19.35 -11.13 -1.33
C LYS A 262 19.19 -10.86 -2.83
N LYS A 263 19.29 -11.90 -3.67
CA LYS A 263 19.16 -11.77 -5.14
C LYS A 263 17.72 -11.46 -5.52
N LEU A 264 16.76 -12.15 -4.90
CA LEU A 264 15.34 -11.85 -5.06
C LEU A 264 14.99 -10.42 -4.61
N ASP A 265 15.47 -10.00 -3.43
CA ASP A 265 15.29 -8.63 -2.95
C ASP A 265 15.93 -7.61 -3.91
N SER A 266 17.14 -7.88 -4.43
CA SER A 266 17.77 -7.03 -5.43
C SER A 266 16.98 -6.97 -6.74
N PHE A 267 16.43 -8.08 -7.21
CA PHE A 267 15.65 -8.14 -8.43
C PHE A 267 14.37 -7.29 -8.30
N ILE A 268 13.65 -7.42 -7.18
CA ILE A 268 12.45 -6.62 -6.90
C ILE A 268 12.80 -5.12 -6.83
N LYS A 269 13.89 -4.76 -6.17
CA LYS A 269 14.37 -3.37 -6.09
C LYS A 269 14.71 -2.79 -7.46
N GLU A 270 15.34 -3.57 -8.33
CA GLU A 270 15.67 -3.14 -9.68
C GLU A 270 14.42 -3.05 -10.57
N SER A 271 13.48 -3.99 -10.43
CA SER A 271 12.15 -3.89 -11.07
C SER A 271 11.42 -2.62 -10.64
N GLN A 272 11.40 -2.28 -9.35
CA GLN A 272 10.81 -1.02 -8.86
C GLN A 272 11.56 0.22 -9.33
N ARG A 273 12.86 0.12 -9.61
CA ARG A 273 13.63 1.23 -10.17
C ARG A 273 13.20 1.54 -11.61
N PHE A 274 13.04 0.50 -12.43
CA PHE A 274 12.57 0.62 -13.81
C PHE A 274 11.09 0.96 -13.89
N ASN A 275 10.29 0.29 -13.07
CA ASN A 275 8.85 0.43 -13.01
C ASN A 275 8.47 1.21 -11.75
N SER A 276 8.92 2.47 -11.67
CA SER A 276 8.65 3.30 -10.51
C SER A 276 7.15 3.35 -10.22
N LEU A 277 6.79 3.02 -8.98
CA LEU A 277 5.48 3.28 -8.41
C LEU A 277 5.33 4.79 -8.14
N ALA A 278 5.50 5.63 -9.16
CA ALA A 278 4.82 6.90 -9.17
C ALA A 278 3.33 6.54 -9.30
N PHE A 279 2.68 6.27 -8.15
CA PHE A 279 1.24 6.31 -7.98
C PHE A 279 0.71 7.32 -8.98
N GLY A 280 -0.15 6.90 -9.91
CA GLY A 280 -0.62 7.64 -11.10
C GLY A 280 -1.16 9.04 -10.81
N MET A 281 -0.28 9.90 -10.34
CA MET A 281 -0.54 11.20 -9.80
C MET A 281 -0.18 12.15 -10.91
N ARG A 282 -1.06 12.24 -11.91
CA ARG A 282 -1.01 13.25 -12.96
C ARG A 282 -0.85 14.63 -12.33
N ASN A 283 0.36 15.16 -12.35
CA ASN A 283 0.65 16.45 -11.75
C ASN A 283 0.15 17.55 -12.69
N HIS A 284 -0.68 18.42 -12.15
CA HIS A 284 -1.31 19.57 -12.83
C HIS A 284 -0.31 20.51 -13.54
N ALA A 285 0.99 20.45 -13.21
CA ALA A 285 1.99 21.33 -13.78
C ALA A 285 2.39 20.97 -15.22
N LEU A 286 2.18 19.73 -15.66
CA LEU A 286 2.50 19.31 -17.03
C LEU A 286 1.21 19.30 -17.86
N GLN A 287 0.90 20.46 -18.43
CA GLN A 287 -0.23 20.67 -19.33
C GLN A 287 0.03 20.08 -20.74
N LYS A 288 0.68 18.91 -20.77
CA LYS A 288 0.90 17.94 -21.87
C LYS A 288 1.88 16.88 -21.34
N PRO A 289 1.63 15.56 -21.51
CA PRO A 289 2.68 14.56 -21.34
C PRO A 289 3.69 14.79 -22.48
N GLN A 290 4.80 15.43 -22.16
CA GLN A 290 5.91 15.53 -23.10
C GLN A 290 6.74 14.27 -22.89
N SER A 291 6.54 13.30 -23.77
CA SER A 291 7.12 11.94 -23.79
C SER A 291 6.57 10.92 -22.78
N ASP A 292 6.39 9.70 -23.27
CA ASP A 292 6.13 8.49 -22.48
C ASP A 292 7.27 8.32 -21.47
N GLY A 293 6.98 8.42 -20.17
CA GLY A 293 7.92 7.98 -19.13
C GLY A 293 8.19 8.93 -17.95
N ASP A 294 7.66 10.15 -17.93
CA ASP A 294 7.88 11.06 -16.78
C ASP A 294 7.04 10.64 -15.55
N LEU A 295 7.55 9.64 -14.84
CA LEU A 295 7.05 9.17 -13.55
C LEU A 295 7.49 10.14 -12.45
N VAL A 296 6.55 10.98 -12.02
CA VAL A 296 6.80 12.04 -11.05
C VAL A 296 6.41 11.59 -9.64
N THR A 297 7.27 11.86 -8.64
CA THR A 297 6.99 11.65 -7.21
C THR A 297 5.71 12.34 -6.72
N PRO A 298 5.17 11.93 -5.55
CA PRO A 298 4.07 12.64 -4.90
C PRO A 298 4.31 14.15 -4.85
N ALA A 299 3.30 14.92 -5.22
CA ALA A 299 3.37 16.37 -5.13
C ALA A 299 3.36 16.79 -3.65
N TYR A 300 4.27 17.69 -3.30
CA TYR A 300 4.31 18.35 -2.00
C TYR A 300 3.65 19.71 -2.12
N LYS A 301 2.69 20.03 -1.25
CA LYS A 301 2.07 21.36 -1.22
C LYS A 301 2.78 22.25 -0.20
N LEU A 302 3.18 23.45 -0.61
CA LEU A 302 3.69 24.45 0.33
C LEU A 302 2.57 25.04 1.19
N LEU A 303 2.68 24.91 2.50
CA LEU A 303 1.77 25.46 3.51
C LEU A 303 2.08 26.92 3.87
N SER A 304 3.30 27.38 3.58
CA SER A 304 3.76 28.76 3.73
C SER A 304 4.72 29.13 2.59
N ASN A 305 5.01 30.42 2.45
CA ASN A 305 6.03 30.88 1.50
C ASN A 305 7.39 30.25 1.87
N ALA A 306 8.10 29.70 0.89
CA ALA A 306 9.39 29.05 1.09
C ALA A 306 10.48 29.72 0.25
N THR A 307 11.68 29.86 0.82
CA THR A 307 12.88 30.30 0.09
C THR A 307 13.90 29.17 0.10
N PHE A 308 14.32 28.72 -1.07
CA PHE A 308 15.32 27.68 -1.22
C PHE A 308 16.73 28.25 -1.01
N SER A 309 17.70 27.36 -0.75
CA SER A 309 19.10 27.74 -0.53
C SER A 309 19.74 28.47 -1.71
N ASN A 310 19.20 28.29 -2.92
CA ASN A 310 19.61 29.00 -4.14
C ASN A 310 18.87 30.34 -4.35
N GLY A 311 18.11 30.81 -3.36
CA GLY A 311 17.38 32.09 -3.40
C GLY A 311 16.02 32.04 -4.10
N ILE A 312 15.61 30.91 -4.67
CA ILE A 312 14.28 30.77 -5.29
C ILE A 312 13.19 30.91 -4.22
N LYS A 313 12.23 31.79 -4.46
CA LYS A 313 11.06 32.00 -3.58
C LYS A 313 9.83 31.39 -4.21
N LEU A 314 9.19 30.47 -3.50
CA LEU A 314 7.92 29.86 -3.91
C LEU A 314 6.79 30.31 -2.97
N PRO A 315 5.64 30.76 -3.51
CA PRO A 315 4.51 31.16 -2.70
C PRO A 315 3.82 29.96 -2.05
N LYS A 316 3.10 30.22 -0.95
CA LYS A 316 2.17 29.27 -0.33
C LYS A 316 1.20 28.72 -1.38
N GLY A 317 0.95 27.42 -1.34
CA GLY A 317 0.07 26.69 -2.26
C GLY A 317 0.79 26.08 -3.47
N THR A 318 2.05 26.45 -3.73
CA THR A 318 2.84 25.84 -4.81
C THR A 318 2.99 24.33 -4.60
N ARG A 319 2.80 23.56 -5.67
CA ARG A 319 3.02 22.11 -5.70
C ARG A 319 4.40 21.81 -6.25
N ILE A 320 5.21 21.08 -5.49
CA ILE A 320 6.58 20.72 -5.82
C ILE A 320 6.65 19.23 -6.06
N THR A 321 7.30 18.82 -7.14
CA THR A 321 7.40 17.43 -7.53
C THR A 321 8.80 17.15 -8.05
N PHE A 322 9.32 15.95 -7.78
CA PHE A 322 10.63 15.53 -8.26
C PHE A 322 10.49 14.35 -9.22
N PRO A 323 11.26 14.28 -10.31
CA PRO A 323 11.35 13.06 -11.10
C PRO A 323 11.90 11.94 -10.22
N HIS A 324 11.26 10.77 -10.24
CA HIS A 324 11.64 9.66 -9.36
C HIS A 324 13.09 9.21 -9.62
N HIS A 325 13.52 9.20 -10.88
CA HIS A 325 14.88 8.83 -11.29
C HIS A 325 15.95 9.77 -10.70
N GLY A 326 15.65 11.08 -10.59
CA GLY A 326 16.58 12.07 -10.02
C GLY A 326 16.83 11.95 -8.51
N GLN A 327 16.07 11.10 -7.79
CA GLN A 327 16.32 10.83 -6.36
C GLN A 327 17.33 9.70 -6.14
N GLN A 328 17.63 8.88 -7.14
CA GLN A 328 18.58 7.77 -7.02
C GLN A 328 19.99 8.18 -7.50
N LYS A 329 20.67 9.05 -6.76
CA LYS A 329 21.99 9.63 -7.11
C LYS A 329 23.17 8.63 -7.28
N HIS A 330 22.96 7.31 -7.25
CA HIS A 330 24.04 6.32 -7.15
C HIS A 330 23.88 5.09 -8.07
N VAL A 331 23.30 5.25 -9.26
CA VAL A 331 23.19 4.14 -10.23
C VAL A 331 24.18 4.38 -11.37
N ASN A 332 25.21 3.53 -11.48
CA ASN A 332 26.04 3.49 -12.67
C ASN A 332 25.17 2.95 -13.81
N ASN A 333 24.85 3.80 -14.78
CA ASN A 333 24.03 3.51 -15.95
C ASN A 333 22.53 3.27 -15.68
N GLU A 334 21.76 4.36 -15.60
CA GLU A 334 20.32 4.36 -15.30
C GLU A 334 19.46 3.56 -16.32
N GLN A 335 20.00 3.23 -17.50
CA GLN A 335 19.29 2.51 -18.56
C GLN A 335 19.44 0.98 -18.51
N VAL A 336 20.35 0.42 -17.70
CA VAL A 336 20.64 -1.02 -17.70
C VAL A 336 20.03 -1.70 -16.48
N PHE A 337 19.33 -2.82 -16.70
CA PHE A 337 18.77 -3.65 -15.64
C PHE A 337 19.84 -4.59 -15.12
N GLU A 338 20.35 -4.33 -13.92
CA GLU A 338 21.39 -5.14 -13.31
C GLU A 338 21.10 -5.44 -11.84
N LEU A 339 21.34 -6.70 -11.45
CA LEU A 339 21.27 -7.11 -10.05
C LEU A 339 22.40 -6.45 -9.26
N ARG A 340 22.05 -5.76 -8.18
CA ARG A 340 23.02 -5.11 -7.31
C ARG A 340 23.50 -6.07 -6.23
N LYS A 341 24.82 -6.28 -6.20
CA LYS A 341 25.48 -6.90 -5.06
C LYS A 341 25.37 -5.97 -3.84
N GLN A 342 24.63 -6.37 -2.80
CA GLN A 342 24.67 -5.66 -1.52
C GLN A 342 26.00 -5.98 -0.83
N HIS A 343 26.93 -5.02 -0.80
CA HIS A 343 28.17 -5.06 0.01
C HIS A 343 29.14 -6.23 -0.24
N GLY A 344 29.58 -6.42 -1.49
CA GLY A 344 30.75 -7.25 -1.80
C GLY A 344 30.46 -8.75 -1.74
N SER A 345 30.35 -9.34 -2.94
CA SER A 345 29.98 -10.74 -3.24
C SER A 345 28.60 -11.21 -2.78
N TRP A 346 27.99 -12.03 -3.64
CA TRP A 346 26.79 -12.80 -3.33
C TRP A 346 27.14 -13.91 -2.35
#